data_AF-A0A354ICJ1-F1
#
_entry.id   AF-A0A354ICJ1-F1
#
_cell.length_a   1.000
_cell.length_b   1.000
_cell.length_c   1.000
_cell.angle_alpha   90.00
_cell.angle_beta   90.00
_cell.angle_gamma   90.00
#
_symmetry.space_group_name_H-M   'P 1'
#
loop_
_entity.id
_entity.type
_entity.pdbx_description
1 polymer ?
#
loop_
_entity_poly.entity_id
_entity_poly.type
_entity_poly.pdbx_seq_one_letter_code
_entity_poly.pdbx_strand_id
1 'polypeptide(L)'
;MKKKSLFLIITSSILGLGVILILIGLAFGGKIYSFSIGRNTKVSTKSVSHELPAVSLSDTKDIQSLDFDLSANSIEIKTGNEFSVQGGRLSENTVENGVWTIKSYYSDYFYNFEIFGLNLPIPRFRSNKKDYEKLTITLPQNIKLQDVSIEAAAAELNINLLDCETFDLEVSAGDASVQSLFANTADISVSAGQLDVEQYQIAESADIECSVGDLTFGKKRYAKENVCSNLDVTCSLGDADIYGKLTGNTSIECSLGDTTLYLAGGQKNYSVNHSSSSLGDVTYNIEHGASSGSDEVYGTLDVDCTMGNIDVYYLGN
;
A
#
# COMPACT_ATOMS: atom_id res chain seq x y z
N MET A 1 4.14 -53.89 -6.78
CA MET A 1 2.86 -53.15 -6.96
C MET A 1 2.49 -52.25 -5.77
N LYS A 2 2.82 -52.61 -4.51
CA LYS A 2 2.48 -51.80 -3.30
C LYS A 2 3.09 -50.38 -3.21
N LYS A 3 4.26 -50.11 -3.83
CA LYS A 3 4.91 -48.78 -3.76
C LYS A 3 4.26 -47.71 -4.65
N LYS A 4 3.67 -48.10 -5.80
CA LYS A 4 2.99 -47.16 -6.71
C LYS A 4 1.64 -46.67 -6.16
N SER A 5 0.92 -47.54 -5.44
CA SER A 5 -0.32 -47.16 -4.76
C SER A 5 -0.06 -46.22 -3.58
N LEU A 6 1.03 -46.42 -2.82
CA LEU A 6 1.39 -45.54 -1.71
C LEU A 6 1.75 -44.12 -2.19
N PHE A 7 2.51 -44.01 -3.28
CA PHE A 7 2.85 -42.71 -3.89
C PHE A 7 1.59 -41.95 -4.36
N LEU A 8 0.65 -42.64 -5.01
CA LEU A 8 -0.61 -42.03 -5.47
C LEU A 8 -1.52 -41.59 -4.30
N ILE A 9 -1.50 -42.32 -3.19
CA ILE A 9 -2.24 -41.93 -1.99
C ILE A 9 -1.63 -40.67 -1.38
N ILE A 10 -0.29 -40.58 -1.30
CA ILE A 10 0.40 -39.40 -0.76
C ILE A 10 0.15 -38.18 -1.65
N THR A 11 0.29 -38.29 -2.97
CA THR A 11 0.03 -37.16 -3.88
C THR A 11 -1.43 -36.73 -3.88
N SER A 12 -2.38 -37.67 -3.80
CA SER A 12 -3.80 -37.35 -3.64
C SER A 12 -4.11 -36.68 -2.30
N SER A 13 -3.40 -37.05 -1.23
CA SER A 13 -3.58 -36.45 0.09
C SER A 13 -3.05 -35.02 0.13
N ILE A 14 -1.90 -34.75 -0.50
CA ILE A 14 -1.33 -33.40 -0.64
C ILE A 14 -2.23 -32.52 -1.51
N LEU A 15 -2.73 -33.04 -2.63
CA LEU A 15 -3.72 -32.32 -3.47
C LEU A 15 -5.01 -32.04 -2.69
N GLY A 16 -5.50 -33.02 -1.94
CA GLY A 16 -6.69 -32.85 -1.09
C GLY A 16 -6.48 -31.78 -0.02
N LEU A 17 -5.33 -31.78 0.65
CA LEU A 17 -4.97 -30.77 1.64
C LEU A 17 -4.87 -29.38 1.01
N GLY A 18 -4.26 -29.26 -0.17
CA GLY A 18 -4.16 -28.01 -0.91
C GLY A 18 -5.55 -27.45 -1.30
N VAL A 19 -6.46 -28.31 -1.75
CA VAL A 19 -7.85 -27.92 -2.04
C VAL A 19 -8.57 -27.47 -0.78
N ILE A 20 -8.38 -28.16 0.35
CA ILE A 20 -8.98 -27.76 1.63
C ILE A 20 -8.47 -26.40 2.08
N LEU A 21 -7.16 -26.13 1.98
CA LEU A 21 -6.57 -24.84 2.34
C LEU A 21 -7.08 -23.71 1.43
N ILE A 22 -7.24 -23.96 0.14
CA ILE A 22 -7.86 -23.00 -0.78
C ILE A 22 -9.32 -22.72 -0.40
N LEU A 23 -10.09 -23.76 -0.05
CA LEU A 23 -11.49 -23.62 0.39
C LEU A 23 -11.60 -22.86 1.72
N ILE A 24 -10.69 -23.08 2.66
CA ILE A 24 -10.61 -22.33 3.91
C ILE A 24 -10.25 -20.87 3.61
N GLY A 25 -9.24 -20.62 2.77
CA GLY A 25 -8.88 -19.28 2.33
C GLY A 25 -10.07 -18.53 1.72
N LEU A 26 -10.83 -19.19 0.84
CA LEU A 26 -12.07 -18.65 0.27
C LEU A 26 -13.15 -18.39 1.32
N ALA A 27 -13.34 -19.29 2.29
CA ALA A 27 -14.34 -19.15 3.35
C ALA A 27 -14.04 -17.99 4.32
N PHE A 28 -12.76 -17.65 4.49
CA PHE A 28 -12.29 -16.50 5.28
C PHE A 28 -12.07 -15.24 4.43
N GLY A 29 -12.64 -15.18 3.22
CA GLY A 29 -12.64 -13.96 2.40
C GLY A 29 -11.42 -13.79 1.49
N GLY A 30 -10.48 -14.74 1.48
CA GLY A 30 -9.35 -14.76 0.55
C GLY A 30 -9.83 -14.93 -0.89
N LYS A 31 -9.40 -14.03 -1.77
CA LYS A 31 -9.70 -14.08 -3.22
C LYS A 31 -8.56 -14.80 -3.94
N ILE A 32 -8.89 -15.70 -4.87
CA ILE A 32 -7.87 -16.39 -5.68
C ILE A 32 -7.49 -15.48 -6.84
N TYR A 33 -6.37 -14.77 -6.74
CA TYR A 33 -5.95 -13.78 -7.75
C TYR A 33 -5.40 -14.39 -9.04
N SER A 34 -4.71 -15.54 -8.98
CA SER A 34 -4.30 -16.28 -10.18
C SER A 34 -4.05 -17.76 -9.89
N PHE A 35 -4.34 -18.62 -10.88
CA PHE A 35 -3.95 -20.02 -10.90
C PHE A 35 -3.52 -20.32 -12.34
N SER A 36 -2.36 -20.94 -12.56
CA SER A 36 -1.90 -21.29 -13.91
C SER A 36 -1.55 -22.78 -14.00
N ILE A 37 -2.19 -23.47 -14.94
CA ILE A 37 -1.82 -24.83 -15.39
C ILE A 37 -1.62 -24.74 -16.91
N GLY A 38 -0.39 -24.95 -17.34
CA GLY A 38 0.00 -24.76 -18.74
C GLY A 38 -0.60 -25.80 -19.68
N ARG A 39 -1.62 -25.42 -20.47
CA ARG A 39 -1.97 -26.08 -21.74
C ARG A 39 -2.25 -25.05 -22.83
N ASN A 40 -1.54 -25.19 -23.96
CA ASN A 40 -1.58 -24.31 -25.12
C ASN A 40 -2.89 -24.45 -25.92
N THR A 41 -3.91 -23.65 -25.62
CA THR A 41 -5.05 -23.43 -26.53
C THR A 41 -5.24 -21.94 -26.79
N LYS A 42 -5.05 -21.53 -28.05
CA LYS A 42 -5.30 -20.15 -28.50
C LYS A 42 -6.82 -19.93 -28.61
N VAL A 43 -7.40 -19.22 -27.66
CA VAL A 43 -8.78 -18.70 -27.75
C VAL A 43 -8.71 -17.23 -28.12
N SER A 44 -9.27 -16.87 -29.29
CA SER A 44 -9.35 -15.48 -29.75
C SER A 44 -10.57 -14.80 -29.11
N THR A 45 -10.32 -13.84 -28.23
CA THR A 45 -11.36 -12.93 -27.71
C THR A 45 -11.12 -11.54 -28.31
N LYS A 46 -12.14 -11.00 -28.98
CA LYS A 46 -12.12 -9.61 -29.45
C LYS A 46 -12.26 -8.69 -28.24
N SER A 47 -11.19 -7.97 -27.91
CA SER A 47 -11.21 -6.83 -26.98
C SER A 47 -11.83 -5.63 -27.69
N VAL A 48 -12.94 -5.13 -27.17
CA VAL A 48 -13.49 -3.83 -27.56
C VAL A 48 -12.89 -2.79 -26.61
N SER A 49 -11.95 -1.99 -27.11
CA SER A 49 -11.35 -0.86 -26.39
C SER A 49 -12.36 0.29 -26.34
N HIS A 50 -12.78 0.67 -25.14
CA HIS A 50 -13.48 1.93 -24.90
C HIS A 50 -12.63 2.73 -23.92
N GLU A 51 -11.65 3.48 -24.44
CA GLU A 51 -10.95 4.50 -23.66
C GLU A 51 -11.96 5.60 -23.31
N LEU A 52 -12.01 5.98 -22.03
CA LEU A 52 -12.80 7.14 -21.62
C LEU A 52 -12.16 8.42 -22.21
N PRO A 53 -12.91 9.24 -22.96
CA PRO A 53 -12.44 10.56 -23.37
C PRO A 53 -12.19 11.41 -22.11
N ALA A 54 -11.27 12.37 -22.19
CA ALA A 54 -10.99 13.26 -21.07
C ALA A 54 -12.28 13.96 -20.63
N VAL A 55 -12.69 13.72 -19.38
CA VAL A 55 -13.83 14.40 -18.76
C VAL A 55 -13.28 15.49 -17.85
N SER A 56 -13.38 16.75 -18.31
CA SER A 56 -13.17 17.93 -17.46
C SER A 56 -14.47 18.19 -16.69
N LEU A 57 -14.37 18.24 -15.37
CA LEU A 57 -15.53 18.47 -14.50
C LEU A 57 -15.84 19.98 -14.43
N SER A 58 -17.08 20.36 -14.72
CA SER A 58 -17.48 21.78 -14.90
C SER A 58 -17.97 22.50 -13.64
N ASP A 59 -18.40 21.76 -12.61
CA ASP A 59 -18.85 22.27 -11.30
C ASP A 59 -17.95 21.70 -10.18
N THR A 60 -16.69 22.13 -10.15
CA THR A 60 -15.62 21.54 -9.32
C THR A 60 -15.08 22.44 -8.23
N LYS A 61 -15.55 23.69 -8.16
CA LYS A 61 -15.05 24.67 -7.19
C LYS A 61 -15.30 24.28 -5.73
N ASP A 62 -16.19 23.32 -5.51
CA ASP A 62 -16.60 22.86 -4.19
C ASP A 62 -16.05 21.47 -3.83
N ILE A 63 -15.24 20.84 -4.70
CA ILE A 63 -14.61 19.56 -4.37
C ILE A 63 -13.60 19.80 -3.25
N GLN A 64 -13.87 19.18 -2.12
CA GLN A 64 -13.08 19.24 -0.90
C GLN A 64 -12.50 17.88 -0.56
N SER A 65 -13.15 16.78 -0.97
CA SER A 65 -12.72 15.42 -0.63
C SER A 65 -12.69 14.49 -1.83
N LEU A 66 -11.84 13.46 -1.74
CA LEU A 66 -11.67 12.42 -2.76
C LEU A 66 -12.01 11.05 -2.15
N ASP A 67 -12.77 10.25 -2.88
CA ASP A 67 -13.15 8.88 -2.53
C ASP A 67 -12.89 7.95 -3.73
N PHE A 68 -11.71 7.35 -3.75
CA PHE A 68 -11.22 6.61 -4.92
C PHE A 68 -11.04 5.11 -4.62
N ASP A 69 -11.87 4.27 -5.24
CA ASP A 69 -11.71 2.80 -5.27
C ASP A 69 -11.10 2.39 -6.62
N LEU A 70 -9.79 2.13 -6.59
CA LEU A 70 -8.95 1.96 -7.77
C LEU A 70 -8.38 0.55 -7.82
N SER A 71 -8.98 -0.27 -8.68
CA SER A 71 -8.71 -1.69 -8.80
C SER A 71 -8.12 -2.04 -10.17
N ALA A 72 -7.09 -2.91 -10.20
CA ALA A 72 -6.60 -3.58 -11.42
C ALA A 72 -6.18 -2.68 -12.62
N ASN A 73 -5.78 -1.43 -12.36
CA ASN A 73 -5.34 -0.47 -13.38
C ASN A 73 -3.91 0.01 -13.11
N SER A 74 -3.30 0.63 -14.12
CA SER A 74 -2.13 1.51 -13.92
C SER A 74 -2.66 2.93 -13.75
N ILE A 75 -2.63 3.45 -12.53
CA ILE A 75 -3.18 4.75 -12.14
C ILE A 75 -2.07 5.77 -11.99
N GLU A 76 -2.29 6.96 -12.55
CA GLU A 76 -1.49 8.14 -12.32
C GLU A 76 -2.37 9.28 -11.80
N ILE A 77 -2.16 9.71 -10.56
CA ILE A 77 -2.74 10.92 -9.97
C ILE A 77 -1.70 12.03 -10.04
N LYS A 78 -1.95 13.02 -10.90
CA LYS A 78 -1.00 14.11 -11.19
C LYS A 78 -1.60 15.49 -10.93
N THR A 79 -0.75 16.49 -10.83
CA THR A 79 -1.20 17.89 -10.73
C THR A 79 -1.40 18.52 -12.11
N GLY A 80 -2.35 19.43 -12.23
CA GLY A 80 -2.67 20.17 -13.45
C GLY A 80 -3.55 21.38 -13.17
N ASN A 81 -4.28 21.87 -14.18
CA ASN A 81 -5.04 23.12 -14.04
C ASN A 81 -6.47 22.92 -13.55
N GLU A 82 -7.02 21.71 -13.72
CA GLU A 82 -8.42 21.40 -13.44
C GLU A 82 -8.54 19.94 -12.99
N PHE A 83 -9.65 19.64 -12.32
CA PHE A 83 -10.05 18.26 -12.06
C PHE A 83 -10.43 17.59 -13.38
N SER A 84 -9.74 16.50 -13.70
CA SER A 84 -10.09 15.69 -14.86
C SER A 84 -9.72 14.23 -14.68
N VAL A 85 -10.47 13.36 -15.33
CA VAL A 85 -10.16 11.93 -15.42
C VAL A 85 -10.15 11.48 -16.87
N GLN A 86 -9.16 10.69 -17.24
CA GLN A 86 -8.93 10.22 -18.60
C GLN A 86 -8.43 8.78 -18.60
N GLY A 87 -8.84 8.00 -19.61
CA GLY A 87 -8.37 6.63 -19.77
C GLY A 87 -9.02 5.66 -18.78
N GLY A 88 -8.57 4.41 -18.79
CA GLY A 88 -9.13 3.34 -17.97
C GLY A 88 -10.60 3.02 -18.24
N ARG A 89 -11.17 2.16 -17.39
CA ARG A 89 -12.60 1.83 -17.35
C ARG A 89 -13.14 2.03 -15.94
N LEU A 90 -14.04 3.01 -15.83
CA LEU A 90 -14.67 3.39 -14.57
C LEU A 90 -16.04 2.72 -14.42
N SER A 91 -16.36 2.29 -13.21
CA SER A 91 -17.71 1.91 -12.77
C SER A 91 -18.49 3.11 -12.23
N GLU A 92 -17.78 4.10 -11.70
CA GLU A 92 -18.37 5.31 -11.13
C GLU A 92 -17.43 6.51 -11.33
N ASN A 93 -18.02 7.65 -11.65
CA ASN A 93 -17.36 8.95 -11.68
C ASN A 93 -18.42 10.02 -11.41
N THR A 94 -18.54 10.43 -10.15
CA THR A 94 -19.58 11.33 -9.66
C THR A 94 -18.99 12.39 -8.75
N VAL A 95 -19.59 13.57 -8.74
CA VAL A 95 -19.29 14.62 -7.77
C VAL A 95 -20.57 14.94 -7.03
N GLU A 96 -20.63 14.58 -5.76
CA GLU A 96 -21.79 14.80 -4.91
C GLU A 96 -21.35 15.42 -3.59
N ASN A 97 -21.99 16.51 -3.17
CA ASN A 97 -21.72 17.19 -1.90
C ASN A 97 -20.24 17.57 -1.66
N GLY A 98 -19.49 17.89 -2.72
CA GLY A 98 -18.07 18.24 -2.61
C GLY A 98 -17.12 17.04 -2.51
N VAL A 99 -17.62 15.82 -2.66
CA VAL A 99 -16.82 14.60 -2.74
C VAL A 99 -16.73 14.16 -4.19
N TRP A 100 -15.51 13.95 -4.69
CA TRP A 100 -15.28 13.32 -5.99
C TRP A 100 -15.07 11.82 -5.80
N THR A 101 -16.05 11.04 -6.25
CA THR A 101 -15.99 9.58 -6.20
C THR A 101 -15.57 9.02 -7.55
N ILE A 102 -14.50 8.22 -7.55
CA ILE A 102 -14.07 7.45 -8.72
C ILE A 102 -13.98 5.99 -8.31
N LYS A 103 -14.73 5.13 -8.99
CA LYS A 103 -14.57 3.69 -8.86
C LYS A 103 -14.15 3.11 -10.20
N SER A 104 -13.14 2.27 -10.18
CA SER A 104 -12.70 1.54 -11.36
C SER A 104 -13.08 0.07 -11.25
N TYR A 105 -13.44 -0.53 -12.38
CA TYR A 105 -13.85 -1.92 -12.34
C TYR A 105 -12.64 -2.84 -12.07
N TYR A 106 -12.79 -3.73 -11.09
CA TYR A 106 -12.15 -5.05 -11.11
C TYR A 106 -12.76 -5.90 -12.25
N SER A 107 -12.63 -5.45 -13.49
CA SER A 107 -13.38 -6.03 -14.62
C SER A 107 -12.72 -7.33 -15.08
N ASP A 108 -13.50 -8.42 -15.04
CA ASP A 108 -13.46 -9.48 -16.04
C ASP A 108 -12.36 -10.55 -15.99
N TYR A 109 -11.65 -10.69 -14.86
CA TYR A 109 -10.74 -11.81 -14.69
C TYR A 109 -11.39 -13.11 -14.27
N PHE A 110 -12.72 -13.20 -14.07
CA PHE A 110 -13.36 -14.45 -13.64
C PHE A 110 -14.60 -14.79 -14.49
N TYR A 111 -14.78 -16.06 -14.83
CA TYR A 111 -16.06 -16.63 -15.24
C TYR A 111 -16.72 -17.25 -14.01
N ASN A 112 -17.98 -16.95 -13.75
CA ASN A 112 -18.76 -17.76 -12.82
C ASN A 112 -19.10 -19.09 -13.51
N PHE A 113 -18.62 -20.19 -12.94
CA PHE A 113 -18.89 -21.54 -13.42
C PHE A 113 -19.71 -22.28 -12.37
N GLU A 114 -20.92 -22.70 -12.74
CA GLU A 114 -21.78 -23.45 -11.84
C GLU A 114 -21.37 -24.93 -11.83
N ILE A 115 -20.96 -25.44 -10.67
CA ILE A 115 -20.66 -26.85 -10.45
C ILE A 115 -21.54 -27.36 -9.31
N PHE A 116 -22.44 -28.30 -9.60
CA PHE A 116 -23.35 -28.90 -8.62
C PHE A 116 -24.18 -27.88 -7.79
N GLY A 117 -24.58 -26.76 -8.39
CA GLY A 117 -25.36 -25.70 -7.71
C GLY A 117 -24.52 -24.68 -6.93
N LEU A 118 -23.19 -24.79 -6.96
CA LEU A 118 -22.27 -23.76 -6.46
C LEU A 118 -21.72 -22.91 -7.62
N ASN A 119 -21.90 -21.59 -7.53
CA ASN A 119 -21.26 -20.63 -8.42
C ASN A 119 -19.81 -20.43 -7.97
N LEU A 120 -18.86 -20.99 -8.73
CA LEU A 120 -17.43 -20.83 -8.48
C LEU A 120 -16.86 -19.75 -9.40
N PRO A 121 -16.21 -18.69 -8.87
CA PRO A 121 -15.48 -17.75 -9.68
C PRO A 121 -14.18 -18.40 -10.19
N ILE A 122 -14.11 -18.70 -11.48
CA ILE A 122 -12.92 -19.29 -12.15
C ILE A 122 -12.14 -18.19 -12.87
N PRO A 123 -10.84 -18.00 -12.59
CA PRO A 123 -10.06 -17.00 -13.29
C PRO A 123 -10.00 -17.27 -14.80
N ARG A 124 -10.26 -16.25 -15.62
CA ARG A 124 -10.03 -16.21 -17.06
C ARG A 124 -8.53 -16.37 -17.30
N PHE A 125 -8.15 -17.52 -17.81
CA PHE A 125 -6.80 -17.76 -18.32
C PHE A 125 -6.56 -16.89 -19.57
N ARG A 126 -6.11 -15.65 -19.38
CA ARG A 126 -5.75 -14.76 -20.50
C ARG A 126 -4.23 -14.76 -20.71
N SER A 127 -3.87 -14.88 -21.98
CA SER A 127 -2.51 -14.90 -22.51
C SER A 127 -1.81 -13.55 -22.35
N ASN A 128 -0.50 -13.60 -22.07
CA ASN A 128 0.50 -12.52 -21.96
C ASN A 128 0.20 -11.23 -22.76
N LYS A 129 -0.56 -10.30 -22.17
CA LYS A 129 -0.44 -8.87 -22.45
C LYS A 129 -0.40 -8.12 -21.13
N LYS A 130 0.74 -7.46 -20.89
CA LYS A 130 1.06 -6.63 -19.72
C LYS A 130 0.52 -5.19 -19.88
N ASP A 131 -0.59 -5.01 -20.58
CA ASP A 131 -1.13 -3.68 -20.81
C ASP A 131 -2.30 -3.51 -19.82
N TYR A 132 -1.98 -3.09 -18.58
CA TYR A 132 -3.01 -2.56 -17.68
C TYR A 132 -3.61 -1.32 -18.34
N GLU A 133 -4.93 -1.14 -18.24
CA GLU A 133 -5.55 0.07 -18.76
C GLU A 133 -5.06 1.26 -17.92
N LYS A 134 -4.44 2.25 -18.57
CA LYS A 134 -3.92 3.43 -17.87
C LYS A 134 -5.08 4.37 -17.53
N LEU A 135 -5.25 4.66 -16.25
CA LEU A 135 -6.16 5.68 -15.71
C LEU A 135 -5.33 6.89 -15.26
N THR A 136 -5.70 8.08 -15.71
CA THR A 136 -5.04 9.31 -15.31
C THR A 136 -6.05 10.24 -14.67
N ILE A 137 -5.79 10.60 -13.42
CA ILE A 137 -6.57 11.55 -12.62
C ILE A 137 -5.71 12.80 -12.47
N THR A 138 -6.26 13.96 -12.78
CA THR A 138 -5.57 15.24 -12.64
C THR A 138 -6.27 16.06 -11.55
N LEU A 139 -5.50 16.52 -10.57
CA LEU A 139 -5.93 17.44 -9.51
C LEU A 139 -5.42 18.86 -9.82
N PRO A 140 -6.18 19.93 -9.52
CA PRO A 140 -5.70 21.29 -9.64
C PRO A 140 -4.43 21.54 -8.80
N GLN A 141 -3.50 22.35 -9.32
CA GLN A 141 -2.33 22.76 -8.57
C GLN A 141 -2.71 23.57 -7.32
N ASN A 142 -1.95 23.36 -6.24
CA ASN A 142 -2.11 24.04 -4.94
C ASN A 142 -3.51 23.85 -4.32
N ILE A 143 -4.23 22.80 -4.69
CA ILE A 143 -5.45 22.43 -3.98
C ILE A 143 -5.09 21.85 -2.62
N LYS A 144 -5.78 22.34 -1.58
CA LYS A 144 -5.78 21.71 -0.27
C LYS A 144 -7.12 21.04 -0.05
N LEU A 145 -7.11 19.72 0.09
CA LEU A 145 -8.28 18.88 0.30
C LEU A 145 -8.56 18.72 1.80
N GLN A 146 -9.78 18.37 2.17
CA GLN A 146 -10.13 17.96 3.53
C GLN A 146 -9.77 16.50 3.70
N ASP A 147 -10.50 15.61 3.02
CA ASP A 147 -10.31 14.16 3.15
C ASP A 147 -9.94 13.53 1.82
N VAL A 148 -8.92 12.67 1.84
CA VAL A 148 -8.52 11.89 0.67
C VAL A 148 -8.46 10.42 1.07
N SER A 149 -9.40 9.63 0.55
CA SER A 149 -9.47 8.18 0.72
C SER A 149 -9.15 7.49 -0.59
N ILE A 150 -8.15 6.61 -0.60
CA ILE A 150 -7.73 5.87 -1.80
C ILE A 150 -7.55 4.38 -1.45
N GLU A 151 -8.38 3.54 -2.05
CA GLU A 151 -8.23 2.08 -2.01
C GLU A 151 -7.57 1.60 -3.31
N ALA A 152 -6.36 1.04 -3.22
CA ALA A 152 -5.57 0.54 -4.34
C ALA A 152 -5.49 -1.00 -4.32
N ALA A 153 -6.53 -1.64 -4.87
CA ALA A 153 -6.62 -3.10 -4.88
C ALA A 153 -6.01 -3.72 -6.16
N ALA A 154 -4.83 -4.35 -6.01
CA ALA A 154 -4.10 -4.98 -7.12
C ALA A 154 -3.84 -4.02 -8.30
N ALA A 155 -3.50 -2.77 -7.97
CA ALA A 155 -3.25 -1.68 -8.90
C ALA A 155 -1.78 -1.24 -8.87
N GLU A 156 -1.32 -0.59 -9.94
CA GLU A 156 -0.07 0.19 -9.93
C GLU A 156 -0.45 1.66 -9.79
N LEU A 157 -0.29 2.23 -8.60
CA LEU A 157 -0.72 3.59 -8.26
C LEU A 157 0.48 4.53 -8.16
N ASN A 158 0.48 5.61 -8.94
CA ASN A 158 1.48 6.66 -8.87
C ASN A 158 0.82 7.99 -8.53
N ILE A 159 1.17 8.58 -7.40
CA ILE A 159 0.65 9.88 -6.92
C ILE A 159 1.80 10.90 -6.92
N ASN A 160 1.63 12.00 -7.64
CA ASN A 160 2.66 13.04 -7.72
C ASN A 160 2.69 13.92 -6.45
N LEU A 161 1.54 14.46 -6.05
CA LEU A 161 1.45 15.35 -4.90
C LEU A 161 0.03 15.32 -4.34
N LEU A 162 -0.09 15.21 -3.02
CA LEU A 162 -1.32 15.44 -2.27
C LEU A 162 -1.06 16.44 -1.15
N ASP A 163 -1.99 17.39 -0.97
CA ASP A 163 -2.05 18.32 0.15
C ASP A 163 -3.48 18.26 0.70
N CYS A 164 -3.63 17.75 1.92
CA CYS A 164 -4.92 17.44 2.53
C CYS A 164 -4.91 17.64 4.05
N GLU A 165 -6.06 17.55 4.70
CA GLU A 165 -6.13 17.48 6.17
C GLU A 165 -5.99 16.03 6.63
N THR A 166 -6.80 15.13 6.08
CA THR A 166 -6.78 13.70 6.34
C THR A 166 -6.43 12.91 5.08
N PHE A 167 -5.53 11.94 5.22
CA PHE A 167 -5.14 11.02 4.16
C PHE A 167 -5.34 9.58 4.62
N ASP A 168 -6.10 8.81 3.86
CA ASP A 168 -6.33 7.38 4.04
C ASP A 168 -5.91 6.66 2.74
N LEU A 169 -5.00 5.70 2.88
CA LEU A 169 -4.50 4.89 1.77
C LEU A 169 -4.45 3.42 2.15
N GLU A 170 -5.23 2.60 1.43
CA GLU A 170 -5.13 1.14 1.49
C GLU A 170 -4.45 0.60 0.23
N VAL A 171 -3.33 -0.12 0.39
CA VAL A 171 -2.63 -0.83 -0.69
C VAL A 171 -2.72 -2.33 -0.44
N SER A 172 -3.64 -3.01 -1.14
CA SER A 172 -3.90 -4.41 -0.83
C SER A 172 -2.84 -5.36 -1.42
N ALA A 173 -2.69 -5.46 -2.74
CA ALA A 173 -1.78 -6.43 -3.40
C ALA A 173 -1.05 -5.85 -4.62
N GLY A 174 -1.05 -4.53 -4.75
CA GLY A 174 -0.44 -3.79 -5.84
C GLY A 174 0.76 -2.98 -5.37
N ASP A 175 1.30 -2.17 -6.28
CA ASP A 175 2.42 -1.28 -6.00
C ASP A 175 1.91 0.16 -5.99
N ALA A 176 2.26 0.92 -4.96
CA ALA A 176 1.91 2.32 -4.83
C ALA A 176 3.17 3.17 -4.63
N SER A 177 3.24 4.32 -5.29
CA SER A 177 4.27 5.32 -5.08
C SER A 177 3.64 6.69 -4.88
N VAL A 178 4.04 7.38 -3.82
CA VAL A 178 3.62 8.75 -3.51
C VAL A 178 4.85 9.63 -3.46
N GLN A 179 4.97 10.54 -4.43
CA GLN A 179 6.15 11.39 -4.53
C GLN A 179 6.17 12.49 -3.45
N SER A 180 5.01 13.08 -3.11
CA SER A 180 4.93 14.09 -2.05
C SER A 180 3.58 14.07 -1.35
N LEU A 181 3.59 13.94 -0.03
CA LEU A 181 2.40 13.94 0.82
C LEU A 181 2.47 15.04 1.88
N PHE A 182 1.49 15.93 1.92
CA PHE A 182 1.31 16.92 2.97
C PHE A 182 -0.05 16.68 3.61
N ALA A 183 -0.08 16.33 4.89
CA ALA A 183 -1.31 16.06 5.62
C ALA A 183 -1.22 16.52 7.08
N ASN A 184 -2.37 16.69 7.75
CA ASN A 184 -2.38 16.79 9.21
C ASN A 184 -2.32 15.38 9.81
N THR A 185 -3.19 14.48 9.32
CA THR A 185 -3.25 13.09 9.76
C THR A 185 -3.13 12.13 8.56
N ALA A 186 -2.47 11.00 8.76
CA ALA A 186 -2.39 9.92 7.78
C ALA A 186 -2.74 8.57 8.40
N ASP A 187 -3.54 7.78 7.70
CA ASP A 187 -3.80 6.36 7.95
C ASP A 187 -3.35 5.59 6.70
N ILE A 188 -2.41 4.67 6.85
CA ILE A 188 -1.79 3.96 5.72
C ILE A 188 -1.74 2.48 6.02
N SER A 189 -2.43 1.69 5.20
CA SER A 189 -2.48 0.24 5.32
C SER A 189 -1.87 -0.44 4.10
N VAL A 190 -0.79 -1.21 4.29
CA VAL A 190 -0.14 -2.01 3.25
C VAL A 190 -0.33 -3.49 3.58
N SER A 191 -1.19 -4.17 2.84
CA SER A 191 -1.49 -5.59 3.11
C SER A 191 -0.40 -6.51 2.56
N ALA A 192 -0.39 -6.79 1.27
CA ALA A 192 0.54 -7.70 0.59
C ALA A 192 1.23 -7.03 -0.62
N GLY A 193 0.97 -5.75 -0.83
CA GLY A 193 1.57 -4.93 -1.88
C GLY A 193 2.87 -4.26 -1.45
N GLN A 194 3.30 -3.26 -2.21
CA GLN A 194 4.42 -2.40 -1.88
C GLN A 194 3.98 -0.93 -1.87
N LEU A 195 4.48 -0.15 -0.91
CA LEU A 195 4.28 1.31 -0.88
C LEU A 195 5.61 2.04 -0.73
N ASP A 196 5.87 2.98 -1.64
CA ASP A 196 6.99 3.91 -1.60
C ASP A 196 6.50 5.36 -1.49
N VAL A 197 6.59 5.95 -0.30
CA VAL A 197 6.39 7.40 -0.11
C VAL A 197 7.75 8.08 -0.15
N GLU A 198 7.99 9.02 -1.05
CA GLU A 198 9.32 9.65 -1.17
C GLU A 198 9.53 10.78 -0.17
N GLN A 199 8.60 11.75 -0.15
CA GLN A 199 8.64 12.92 0.70
C GLN A 199 7.31 13.08 1.42
N TYR A 200 7.34 13.43 2.71
CA TYR A 200 6.12 13.68 3.48
C TYR A 200 6.27 14.81 4.51
N GLN A 201 5.17 15.47 4.87
CA GLN A 201 5.05 16.26 6.10
C GLN A 201 3.69 15.97 6.72
N ILE A 202 3.69 15.34 7.90
CA ILE A 202 2.49 14.98 8.66
C ILE A 202 2.50 15.77 9.96
N ALA A 203 1.54 16.69 10.10
CA ALA A 203 1.59 17.70 11.16
C ALA A 203 1.17 17.20 12.53
N GLU A 204 0.23 16.25 12.60
CA GLU A 204 -0.41 15.81 13.86
C GLU A 204 -0.13 14.35 14.20
N SER A 205 -0.50 13.39 13.33
CA SER A 205 -0.30 11.96 13.58
C SER A 205 -0.28 11.12 12.30
N ALA A 206 0.45 10.02 12.31
CA ALA A 206 0.34 8.98 11.30
C ALA A 206 0.19 7.59 11.95
N ASP A 207 -0.78 6.82 11.49
CA ASP A 207 -0.95 5.40 11.81
C ASP A 207 -0.60 4.60 10.55
N ILE A 208 0.29 3.62 10.68
CA ILE A 208 0.77 2.83 9.55
C ILE A 208 0.80 1.35 9.88
N GLU A 209 0.01 0.58 9.13
CA GLU A 209 -0.04 -0.88 9.24
C GLU A 209 0.62 -1.53 8.03
N CYS A 210 1.73 -2.25 8.24
CA CYS A 210 2.35 -3.11 7.24
C CYS A 210 2.14 -4.58 7.60
N SER A 211 1.27 -5.27 6.86
CA SER A 211 0.96 -6.67 7.14
C SER A 211 2.05 -7.61 6.61
N VAL A 212 2.02 -7.95 5.32
CA VAL A 212 2.91 -8.92 4.66
C VAL A 212 3.72 -8.26 3.53
N GLY A 213 3.31 -7.06 3.11
CA GLY A 213 3.94 -6.29 2.05
C GLY A 213 5.19 -5.55 2.48
N ASP A 214 5.66 -4.65 1.63
CA ASP A 214 6.84 -3.83 1.91
C ASP A 214 6.47 -2.34 1.93
N LEU A 215 6.93 -1.62 2.93
CA LEU A 215 6.73 -0.20 3.09
C LEU A 215 8.08 0.53 3.11
N THR A 216 8.20 1.58 2.30
CA THR A 216 9.20 2.62 2.49
C THR A 216 8.51 3.96 2.67
N PHE A 217 8.54 4.49 3.90
CA PHE A 217 7.97 5.78 4.26
C PHE A 217 9.07 6.84 4.38
N GLY A 218 9.27 7.58 3.29
CA GLY A 218 10.33 8.55 3.11
C GLY A 218 11.56 7.98 2.40
N LYS A 219 12.50 8.84 2.00
CA LYS A 219 13.81 8.43 1.46
C LYS A 219 14.93 9.17 2.19
N LYS A 220 16.09 8.54 2.31
CA LYS A 220 17.30 9.11 2.96
C LYS A 220 17.65 10.53 2.51
N ARG A 221 17.48 10.85 1.23
CA ARG A 221 17.75 12.20 0.68
C ARG A 221 16.83 13.30 1.21
N TYR A 222 15.65 12.93 1.72
CA TYR A 222 14.64 13.81 2.29
C TYR A 222 14.48 13.62 3.80
N ALA A 223 15.37 12.87 4.47
CA ALA A 223 15.16 12.48 5.87
C ALA A 223 14.99 13.67 6.83
N LYS A 224 15.55 14.85 6.50
CA LYS A 224 15.39 16.06 7.32
C LYS A 224 14.10 16.82 7.02
N GLU A 225 13.67 16.78 5.77
CA GLU A 225 12.45 17.40 5.26
C GLU A 225 11.20 16.57 5.55
N ASN A 226 11.39 15.27 5.70
CA ASN A 226 10.37 14.31 6.12
C ASN A 226 10.12 14.49 7.61
N VAL A 227 8.97 15.06 7.96
CA VAL A 227 8.60 15.33 9.35
C VAL A 227 7.27 14.67 9.65
N CYS A 228 7.21 13.91 10.74
CA CYS A 228 5.97 13.34 11.27
C CYS A 228 5.88 13.66 12.75
N SER A 229 4.77 14.26 13.18
CA SER A 229 4.37 14.25 14.59
C SER A 229 3.64 12.94 14.87
N ASN A 230 3.86 12.34 16.04
CA ASN A 230 3.11 11.18 16.54
C ASN A 230 2.95 10.05 15.52
N LEU A 231 3.94 9.17 15.42
CA LEU A 231 3.97 8.07 14.46
C LEU A 231 3.72 6.73 15.17
N ASP A 232 2.66 6.03 14.80
CA ASP A 232 2.40 4.67 15.23
C ASP A 232 2.56 3.73 14.03
N VAL A 233 3.37 2.68 14.18
CA VAL A 233 3.67 1.72 13.11
C VAL A 233 3.54 0.32 13.64
N THR A 234 2.71 -0.49 12.98
CA THR A 234 2.62 -1.92 13.24
C THR A 234 3.09 -2.69 12.02
N CYS A 235 4.19 -3.42 12.17
CA CYS A 235 4.72 -4.31 11.16
C CYS A 235 4.52 -5.77 11.57
N SER A 236 3.73 -6.52 10.80
CA SER A 236 3.41 -7.91 11.12
C SER A 236 4.46 -8.88 10.58
N LEU A 237 4.44 -9.20 9.29
CA LEU A 237 5.33 -10.14 8.60
C LEU A 237 6.17 -9.49 7.49
N GLY A 238 5.76 -8.32 7.02
CA GLY A 238 6.43 -7.55 5.96
C GLY A 238 7.63 -6.75 6.45
N ASP A 239 8.19 -5.91 5.59
CA ASP A 239 9.30 -5.03 5.96
C ASP A 239 8.87 -3.55 5.91
N ALA A 240 9.38 -2.73 6.83
CA ALA A 240 9.07 -1.31 6.91
C ALA A 240 10.34 -0.45 7.11
N ASP A 241 10.68 0.37 6.13
CA ASP A 241 11.75 1.36 6.23
C ASP A 241 11.17 2.77 6.37
N ILE A 242 11.52 3.49 7.43
CA ILE A 242 11.01 4.84 7.71
C ILE A 242 12.16 5.83 7.77
N TYR A 243 12.08 6.90 6.98
CA TYR A 243 13.09 7.96 6.91
C TYR A 243 12.47 9.30 7.28
N GLY A 244 12.94 9.91 8.37
CA GLY A 244 12.40 11.21 8.79
C GLY A 244 12.96 11.78 10.08
N LYS A 245 12.58 13.02 10.36
CA LYS A 245 12.59 13.66 11.67
C LYS A 245 11.26 13.36 12.35
N LEU A 246 11.27 12.41 13.28
CA LEU A 246 10.08 12.02 14.04
C LEU A 246 9.97 12.90 15.29
N THR A 247 8.80 13.48 15.52
CA THR A 247 8.54 14.40 16.63
C THR A 247 7.33 13.95 17.44
N GLY A 248 7.24 14.41 18.69
CA GLY A 248 6.23 13.87 19.62
C GLY A 248 6.56 12.43 19.98
N ASN A 249 5.55 11.54 20.01
CA ASN A 249 5.76 10.14 20.33
C ASN A 249 5.95 9.30 19.05
N THR A 250 6.68 8.21 19.13
CA THR A 250 6.76 7.24 18.05
C THR A 250 6.68 5.84 18.65
N SER A 251 5.64 5.09 18.28
CA SER A 251 5.45 3.70 18.69
C SER A 251 5.72 2.78 17.51
N ILE A 252 6.64 1.82 17.66
CA ILE A 252 6.93 0.81 16.65
C ILE A 252 6.69 -0.57 17.24
N GLU A 253 5.72 -1.29 16.70
CA GLU A 253 5.45 -2.68 17.03
C GLU A 253 5.83 -3.58 15.86
N CYS A 254 6.86 -4.41 16.05
CA CYS A 254 7.31 -5.36 15.06
C CYS A 254 7.05 -6.80 15.55
N SER A 255 6.28 -7.57 14.78
CA SER A 255 5.98 -8.96 15.13
C SER A 255 7.03 -9.92 14.58
N LEU A 256 6.99 -10.25 13.29
CA LEU A 256 7.82 -11.28 12.63
C LEU A 256 8.71 -10.72 11.50
N GLY A 257 8.31 -9.60 10.90
CA GLY A 257 9.05 -8.92 9.83
C GLY A 257 10.21 -8.06 10.34
N ASP A 258 10.71 -7.14 9.53
CA ASP A 258 11.76 -6.20 9.95
C ASP A 258 11.28 -4.74 9.85
N THR A 259 11.74 -3.89 10.76
CA THR A 259 11.46 -2.45 10.71
C THR A 259 12.73 -1.65 10.91
N THR A 260 13.06 -0.78 9.96
CA THR A 260 14.24 0.08 10.04
C THR A 260 13.83 1.54 10.14
N LEU A 261 14.26 2.21 11.20
CA LEU A 261 14.14 3.66 11.35
C LEU A 261 15.44 4.36 10.95
N TYR A 262 15.36 5.32 10.04
CA TYR A 262 16.44 6.20 9.64
C TYR A 262 16.13 7.63 10.08
N LEU A 263 16.58 7.95 11.29
CA LEU A 263 16.20 9.16 12.00
C LEU A 263 17.13 10.32 11.68
N ALA A 264 16.56 11.45 11.25
CA ALA A 264 17.30 12.69 11.09
C ALA A 264 17.71 13.27 12.46
N GLY A 265 18.99 13.65 12.60
CA GLY A 265 19.59 14.05 13.87
C GLY A 265 20.39 12.92 14.54
N GLY A 266 20.96 13.25 15.69
CA GLY A 266 21.75 12.33 16.50
C GLY A 266 20.92 11.66 17.59
N GLN A 267 21.52 10.68 18.27
CA GLN A 267 20.89 9.93 19.36
C GLN A 267 20.27 10.82 20.45
N LYS A 268 20.91 11.95 20.80
CA LYS A 268 20.39 12.88 21.81
C LYS A 268 19.06 13.54 21.44
N ASN A 269 18.73 13.57 20.15
CA ASN A 269 17.49 14.16 19.69
C ASN A 269 16.27 13.25 19.95
N TYR A 270 16.48 11.98 20.34
CA TYR A 270 15.41 11.02 20.55
C TYR A 270 15.54 10.37 21.93
N SER A 271 14.48 10.45 22.74
CA SER A 271 14.43 9.79 24.05
C SER A 271 13.77 8.43 23.91
N VAL A 272 14.46 7.35 24.28
CA VAL A 272 13.87 6.01 24.29
C VAL A 272 13.14 5.79 25.61
N ASN A 273 11.81 5.72 25.57
CA ASN A 273 10.95 5.52 26.74
C ASN A 273 10.71 4.02 26.99
N HIS A 274 10.37 3.28 25.94
CA HIS A 274 10.21 1.84 25.96
C HIS A 274 11.06 1.19 24.86
N SER A 275 11.71 0.09 25.20
CA SER A 275 12.43 -0.74 24.24
C SER A 275 12.43 -2.16 24.76
N SER A 276 11.68 -3.04 24.09
CA SER A 276 11.59 -4.44 24.48
C SER A 276 11.76 -5.36 23.28
N SER A 277 12.33 -6.54 23.54
CA SER A 277 12.32 -7.63 22.59
C SER A 277 12.10 -8.97 23.29
N SER A 278 11.41 -9.90 22.61
CA SER A 278 11.15 -11.25 23.13
C SER A 278 12.05 -12.30 22.49
N LEU A 279 11.84 -12.56 21.20
CA LEU A 279 12.56 -13.53 20.37
C LEU A 279 13.24 -12.87 19.15
N GLY A 280 13.08 -11.56 19.02
CA GLY A 280 13.73 -10.71 18.03
C GLY A 280 14.75 -9.77 18.67
N ASP A 281 15.32 -8.87 17.86
CA ASP A 281 16.33 -7.90 18.31
C ASP A 281 15.88 -6.44 18.08
N VAL A 282 16.31 -5.55 18.98
CA VAL A 282 16.22 -4.09 18.79
C VAL A 282 17.63 -3.52 18.87
N THR A 283 18.09 -2.90 17.78
CA THR A 283 19.47 -2.38 17.67
C THR A 283 19.47 -0.89 17.38
N TYR A 284 20.37 -0.16 18.06
CA TYR A 284 20.57 1.27 17.85
C TYR A 284 21.96 1.53 17.27
N ASN A 285 21.97 2.15 16.10
CA ASN A 285 23.14 2.39 15.27
C ASN A 285 23.34 3.89 15.06
N ILE A 286 24.61 4.32 15.03
CA ILE A 286 24.98 5.69 14.71
C ILE A 286 25.75 5.65 13.39
N GLU A 287 25.27 6.34 12.35
CA GLU A 287 26.01 6.42 11.09
C GLU A 287 27.33 7.18 11.27
N HIS A 288 28.38 6.75 10.56
CA HIS A 288 29.70 7.37 10.63
C HIS A 288 29.63 8.87 10.29
N GLY A 289 29.97 9.73 11.25
CA GLY A 289 29.92 11.19 11.10
C GLY A 289 28.72 11.86 11.78
N ALA A 290 27.76 11.09 12.33
CA ALA A 290 26.55 11.59 13.00
C ALA A 290 26.77 12.07 14.45
N SER A 291 28.01 12.32 14.88
CA SER A 291 28.41 12.46 16.29
C SER A 291 28.17 13.85 16.92
N SER A 292 27.29 14.68 16.36
CA SER A 292 27.03 16.04 16.87
C SER A 292 25.60 16.49 16.59
N GLY A 293 24.64 16.00 17.38
CA GLY A 293 23.27 16.52 17.42
C GLY A 293 23.18 17.76 18.31
N SER A 294 22.18 18.61 18.05
CA SER A 294 21.72 19.66 18.99
C SER A 294 21.29 19.03 20.33
N ASP A 295 21.26 19.82 21.40
CA ASP A 295 20.68 19.38 22.69
C ASP A 295 19.13 19.43 22.69
N GLU A 296 18.51 19.71 21.54
CA GLU A 296 17.06 19.72 21.37
C GLU A 296 16.53 18.29 21.25
N VAL A 297 15.55 17.93 22.06
CA VAL A 297 14.84 16.64 21.91
C VAL A 297 13.71 16.84 20.90
N TYR A 298 13.73 16.05 19.83
CA TYR A 298 12.70 16.04 18.78
C TYR A 298 11.49 15.21 19.19
N GLY A 299 11.71 14.01 19.71
CA GLY A 299 10.63 13.08 20.05
C GLY A 299 11.06 11.94 20.97
N THR A 300 10.10 11.09 21.30
CA THR A 300 10.29 9.88 22.11
C THR A 300 10.05 8.64 21.27
N LEU A 301 10.78 7.57 21.54
CA LEU A 301 10.64 6.27 20.89
C LEU A 301 10.16 5.22 21.90
N ASP A 302 9.12 4.50 21.53
CA ASP A 302 8.61 3.29 22.16
C ASP A 302 8.69 2.18 21.11
N VAL A 303 9.53 1.17 21.35
CA VAL A 303 9.78 0.10 20.37
C VAL A 303 9.60 -1.28 21.00
N ASP A 304 8.80 -2.12 20.35
CA ASP A 304 8.44 -3.46 20.80
C ASP A 304 8.63 -4.48 19.68
N CYS A 305 9.57 -5.41 19.88
CA CYS A 305 9.87 -6.45 18.90
C CYS A 305 9.56 -7.85 19.44
N THR A 306 8.69 -8.61 18.76
CA THR A 306 8.36 -9.96 19.21
C THR A 306 9.32 -11.03 18.68
N MET A 307 9.50 -11.15 17.37
CA MET A 307 10.31 -12.18 16.69
C MET A 307 11.16 -11.65 15.53
N GLY A 308 10.83 -10.47 15.00
CA GLY A 308 11.51 -9.78 13.92
C GLY A 308 12.77 -9.01 14.35
N ASN A 309 13.11 -7.96 13.62
CA ASN A 309 14.11 -6.98 14.06
C ASN A 309 13.59 -5.55 13.96
N ILE A 310 14.03 -4.71 14.90
CA ILE A 310 13.92 -3.26 14.79
C ILE A 310 15.33 -2.66 14.79
N ASP A 311 15.72 -2.02 13.70
CA ASP A 311 16.99 -1.32 13.58
C ASP A 311 16.77 0.19 13.56
N VAL A 312 17.42 0.93 14.45
CA VAL A 312 17.34 2.39 14.50
C VAL A 312 18.68 2.99 14.14
N TYR A 313 18.74 3.73 13.03
CA TYR A 313 19.90 4.44 12.54
C TYR A 313 19.74 5.95 12.76
N TYR A 314 20.62 6.53 13.57
CA TYR A 314 20.75 7.98 13.68
C TYR A 314 21.65 8.50 12.56
N LEU A 315 21.09 9.31 11.66
CA LEU A 315 21.75 9.82 10.46
C LEU A 315 22.66 11.03 10.74
N GLY A 316 22.45 11.72 11.86
CA GLY A 316 23.16 12.95 12.19
C GLY A 316 22.61 14.19 11.49
N ASN A 317 23.42 15.25 11.52
CA ASN A 317 23.11 16.57 10.94
C ASN A 317 23.64 16.72 9.52
#